data_AF-N1PPX3-F1
#
_entry.id   AF-N1PPX3-F1
#
_cell.length_a   1.000
_cell.length_b   1.000
_cell.length_c   1.000
_cell.angle_alpha   90.00
_cell.angle_beta   90.00
_cell.angle_gamma   90.00
#
_symmetry.space_group_name_H-M   'P 1'
#
loop_
_entity.id
_entity.type
_entity.pdbx_description
1 polymer ?
#
loop_
_entity_poly.entity_id
_entity_poly.type
_entity_poly.pdbx_seq_one_letter_code
_entity_poly.pdbx_strand_id
1 'polypeptide(L)'
;MQNRDTATNLAILFEPIMRALYRCRQNVSDPEVLRCLNAIITRFRYADLEVRPQLLFMALKFAARSRSLPAMKKYLAMIREYRLDLSSNVFRSIIAKFSIGHRGLGEIRNGRWKRQDLLQVLTGFADSAALPPERQFHLGAFLVREDWQYLHGWIAVLARCKASTLVWREWTLWKETKARTEPKQLLMKEGSEREMTSKDRGEHWFIEQITHSGDLERAWQLLSETSIPFSSLKMRIKDKLLDAPENCPAAAWTEDVSNEMVKKYDRELSRVEQALGVKWRPGLEDGGGDHVLMMSQEEALDKLGERRWRSDDEYGYPWEMDPGPIVPDNERGLHDAEESTSACS
;
A
#
# COMPACT_ATOMS: atom_id res chain seq x y z
N MET A 1 2.80 -16.46 41.51
CA MET A 1 1.68 -15.53 41.28
C MET A 1 2.15 -14.13 41.63
N GLN A 2 2.03 -13.14 40.72
CA GLN A 2 2.31 -11.74 41.07
C GLN A 2 1.23 -11.25 42.07
N ASN A 3 1.63 -10.46 43.07
CA ASN A 3 0.69 -9.85 44.00
C ASN A 3 -0.27 -8.91 43.23
N ARG A 4 -1.57 -8.97 43.53
CA ARG A 4 -2.62 -8.16 42.88
C ARG A 4 -2.29 -6.68 42.96
N ASP A 5 -1.71 -6.23 44.07
CA ASP A 5 -1.27 -4.85 44.28
C ASP A 5 -0.20 -4.41 43.26
N THR A 6 0.72 -5.31 42.92
CA THR A 6 1.74 -5.04 41.89
C THR A 6 1.12 -4.88 40.51
N ALA A 7 0.11 -5.69 40.19
CA ALA A 7 -0.59 -5.59 38.91
C ALA A 7 -1.38 -4.28 38.81
N THR A 8 -2.06 -3.87 39.88
CA THR A 8 -2.79 -2.60 39.97
C THR A 8 -1.86 -1.40 39.80
N ASN A 9 -0.72 -1.39 40.48
CA ASN A 9 0.28 -0.32 40.35
C ASN A 9 0.84 -0.25 38.92
N LEU A 10 1.10 -1.40 38.29
CA LEU A 10 1.58 -1.44 36.90
C LEU A 10 0.53 -0.96 35.89
N ALA A 11 -0.77 -1.21 36.13
CA ALA A 11 -1.83 -0.77 35.23
C ALA A 11 -1.92 0.77 35.13
N ILE A 12 -1.60 1.48 36.22
CA ILE A 12 -1.53 2.95 36.25
C ILE A 12 -0.34 3.46 35.43
N LEU A 13 0.75 2.71 35.35
CA LEU A 13 2.00 3.07 34.67
C LEU A 13 2.01 2.72 33.17
N PHE A 14 0.84 2.60 32.54
CA PHE A 14 0.75 2.16 31.14
C PHE A 14 1.54 3.06 30.17
N GLU A 15 1.55 4.39 30.35
CA GLU A 15 2.33 5.30 29.49
C GLU A 15 3.84 5.12 29.63
N PRO A 16 4.44 5.13 30.83
CA PRO A 16 5.85 4.77 31.02
C PRO A 16 6.20 3.41 30.41
N ILE A 17 5.35 2.40 30.60
CA ILE A 17 5.55 1.05 30.05
C ILE A 17 5.60 1.12 28.52
N MET A 18 4.64 1.78 27.88
CA MET A 18 4.61 1.95 26.43
C MET A 18 5.86 2.66 25.90
N ARG A 19 6.28 3.76 26.54
CA ARG A 19 7.49 4.51 26.15
C ARG A 19 8.74 3.64 26.29
N ALA A 20 8.86 2.89 27.39
CA ALA A 20 9.99 1.99 27.62
C ALA A 20 10.06 0.89 26.56
N LEU A 21 8.94 0.21 26.29
CA LEU A 21 8.85 -0.84 25.27
C LEU A 21 9.19 -0.32 23.86
N TYR A 22 8.77 0.90 23.54
CA TYR A 22 9.13 1.51 22.25
C TYR A 22 10.62 1.81 22.15
N ARG A 23 11.25 2.29 23.23
CA ARG A 23 12.71 2.52 23.30
C ARG A 23 13.50 1.22 23.23
N CYS A 24 13.03 0.15 23.86
CA CYS A 24 13.69 -1.17 23.83
C CYS A 24 13.92 -1.69 22.41
N ARG A 25 13.10 -1.28 21.43
CA ARG A 25 13.22 -1.65 20.01
C ARG A 25 14.58 -1.30 19.37
N GLN A 26 15.36 -0.41 19.99
CA GLN A 26 16.75 -0.16 19.60
C GLN A 26 17.64 -1.39 19.80
N ASN A 27 17.34 -2.22 20.79
CA ASN A 27 18.17 -3.35 21.22
C ASN A 27 17.49 -4.72 21.03
N VAL A 28 16.17 -4.76 20.81
CA VAL A 28 15.42 -6.02 20.63
C VAL A 28 14.55 -6.01 19.37
N SER A 29 14.17 -7.20 18.90
CA SER A 29 13.31 -7.36 17.72
C SER A 29 11.83 -7.06 18.04
N ASP A 30 11.04 -6.68 17.02
CA ASP A 30 9.61 -6.40 17.20
C ASP A 30 8.82 -7.60 17.79
N PRO A 31 9.11 -8.87 17.42
CA PRO A 31 8.53 -10.03 18.08
C PRO A 31 8.78 -10.09 19.60
N GLU A 32 9.96 -9.70 20.09
CA GLU A 32 10.25 -9.67 21.53
C GLU A 32 9.39 -8.66 22.26
N VAL A 33 9.26 -7.45 21.69
CA VAL A 33 8.39 -6.42 22.25
C VAL A 33 6.94 -6.90 22.27
N LEU A 34 6.49 -7.58 21.21
CA LEU A 34 5.16 -8.19 21.14
C LEU A 34 4.96 -9.28 22.20
N ARG A 35 5.97 -10.13 22.47
CA ARG A 35 5.91 -11.14 23.55
C ARG A 35 5.74 -10.48 24.91
N CYS A 36 6.49 -9.40 25.17
CA CYS A 36 6.37 -8.64 26.41
C CYS A 36 4.98 -7.99 26.56
N LEU A 37 4.47 -7.34 25.50
CA LEU A 37 3.12 -6.77 25.48
C LEU A 37 2.04 -7.83 25.74
N ASN A 38 2.17 -9.02 25.13
CA ASN A 38 1.28 -10.14 25.40
C ASN A 38 1.29 -10.54 26.88
N ALA A 39 2.47 -10.66 27.48
CA ALA A 39 2.60 -11.03 28.89
C ALA A 39 1.96 -9.98 29.82
N ILE A 40 2.20 -8.69 29.58
CA ILE A 40 1.62 -7.60 30.37
C ILE A 40 0.09 -7.60 30.27
N ILE A 41 -0.44 -7.63 29.05
CA ILE A 41 -1.89 -7.59 28.80
C ILE A 41 -2.58 -8.83 29.40
N THR A 42 -2.00 -10.02 29.23
CA THR A 42 -2.55 -11.25 29.83
C THR A 42 -2.53 -11.20 31.35
N ARG A 43 -1.50 -10.62 31.98
CA ARG A 43 -1.45 -10.46 33.44
C ARG A 43 -2.51 -9.50 33.97
N PHE A 44 -2.74 -8.38 33.27
CA PHE A 44 -3.80 -7.45 33.64
C PHE A 44 -5.18 -8.12 33.57
N ARG A 45 -5.47 -8.86 32.49
CA ARG A 45 -6.72 -9.62 32.38
C ARG A 45 -6.88 -10.68 33.47
N TYR A 46 -5.82 -11.42 33.79
CA TYR A 46 -5.87 -12.45 34.83
C TYR A 46 -6.11 -11.85 36.23
N ALA A 47 -5.68 -10.60 36.46
CA ALA A 47 -5.92 -9.85 37.68
C ALA A 47 -7.25 -9.08 37.69
N ASP A 48 -8.09 -9.28 36.67
CA ASP A 48 -9.36 -8.55 36.45
C ASP A 48 -9.18 -7.02 36.40
N LEU A 49 -8.08 -6.58 35.78
CA LEU A 49 -7.76 -5.17 35.56
C LEU A 49 -8.10 -4.75 34.14
N GLU A 50 -8.68 -3.55 34.00
CA GLU A 50 -8.98 -2.95 32.70
C GLU A 50 -7.69 -2.67 31.92
N VAL A 51 -7.60 -3.17 30.69
CA VAL A 51 -6.47 -2.92 29.80
C VAL A 51 -6.70 -1.60 29.07
N ARG A 52 -5.83 -0.62 29.30
CA ARG A 52 -5.92 0.68 28.63
C ARG A 52 -5.89 0.54 27.10
N PRO A 53 -6.80 1.21 26.35
CA PRO A 53 -6.89 1.10 24.88
C PRO A 53 -5.57 1.37 24.15
N GLN A 54 -4.78 2.33 24.63
CA GLN A 54 -3.48 2.70 24.04
C GLN A 54 -2.51 1.52 24.02
N LEU A 55 -2.55 0.66 25.05
CA LEU A 55 -1.72 -0.53 25.14
C LEU A 55 -2.18 -1.60 24.13
N LEU A 56 -3.49 -1.75 23.92
CA LEU A 56 -4.06 -2.63 22.90
C LEU A 56 -3.69 -2.17 21.48
N PHE A 57 -3.80 -0.87 21.20
CA PHE A 57 -3.40 -0.31 19.90
C PHE A 57 -1.90 -0.45 19.66
N MET A 58 -1.05 -0.29 20.68
CA MET A 58 0.37 -0.56 20.57
C MET A 58 0.63 -2.04 20.27
N ALA A 59 -0.02 -2.95 20.99
CA ALA A 59 0.13 -4.38 20.78
C ALA A 59 -0.34 -4.82 19.39
N LEU A 60 -1.43 -4.25 18.89
CA LEU A 60 -1.91 -4.47 17.52
C LEU A 60 -0.89 -3.98 16.47
N LYS A 61 -0.29 -2.80 16.67
CA LYS A 61 0.79 -2.30 15.79
C LYS A 61 2.01 -3.23 15.79
N PHE A 62 2.42 -3.74 16.96
CA PHE A 62 3.53 -4.70 17.04
C PHE A 62 3.17 -6.07 16.46
N ALA A 63 1.92 -6.51 16.57
CA ALA A 63 1.42 -7.70 15.89
C ALA A 63 1.52 -7.55 14.36
N ALA A 64 1.14 -6.39 13.84
CA ALA A 64 1.25 -6.06 12.42
C ALA A 64 2.71 -6.06 11.94
N ARG A 65 3.61 -5.44 12.71
CA ARG A 65 5.05 -5.36 12.42
C ARG A 65 5.78 -6.71 12.51
N SER A 66 5.38 -7.54 13.48
CA SER A 66 5.97 -8.85 13.73
C SER A 66 5.38 -9.94 12.82
N ARG A 67 4.41 -9.58 11.97
CA ARG A 67 3.74 -10.50 11.04
C ARG A 67 3.02 -11.65 11.74
N SER A 68 2.49 -11.40 12.93
CA SER A 68 1.88 -12.43 13.76
C SER A 68 0.37 -12.48 13.53
N LEU A 69 -0.08 -13.39 12.66
CA LEU A 69 -1.49 -13.68 12.43
C LEU A 69 -2.25 -13.99 13.74
N PRO A 70 -1.74 -14.86 14.64
CA PRO A 70 -2.42 -15.14 15.91
C PRO A 70 -2.56 -13.91 16.80
N ALA A 71 -1.53 -13.06 16.87
CA ALA A 71 -1.60 -11.85 17.68
C ALA A 71 -2.53 -10.79 17.06
N MET A 72 -2.53 -10.62 15.74
CA MET A 72 -3.49 -9.75 15.05
C MET A 72 -4.92 -10.16 15.37
N LYS A 73 -5.22 -11.45 15.21
CA LYS A 73 -6.52 -12.04 15.54
C LYS A 73 -6.91 -11.78 17.00
N LYS A 74 -6.01 -12.09 17.95
CA LYS A 74 -6.22 -11.87 19.39
C LYS A 74 -6.55 -10.40 19.70
N TYR A 75 -5.76 -9.46 19.21
CA TYR A 75 -5.93 -8.06 19.57
C TYR A 75 -7.11 -7.39 18.88
N LEU A 76 -7.43 -7.75 17.64
CA LEU A 76 -8.65 -7.29 17.00
C LEU A 76 -9.90 -7.81 17.71
N ALA A 77 -9.89 -9.08 18.13
CA ALA A 77 -10.98 -9.65 18.94
C ALA A 77 -11.12 -8.92 20.28
N MET A 78 -10.01 -8.63 20.97
CA MET A 78 -10.05 -7.85 22.22
C MET A 78 -10.57 -6.42 22.01
N ILE A 79 -10.14 -5.73 20.96
CA ILE A 79 -10.63 -4.37 20.65
C ILE A 79 -12.14 -4.39 20.42
N ARG A 80 -12.65 -5.44 19.75
CA ARG A 80 -14.09 -5.64 19.59
C ARG A 80 -14.80 -5.97 20.90
N GLU A 81 -14.21 -6.81 21.74
CA GLU A 81 -14.70 -7.18 23.08
C GLU A 81 -14.89 -5.93 23.95
N TYR A 82 -13.92 -5.02 23.95
CA TYR A 82 -13.97 -3.73 24.66
C TYR A 82 -14.81 -2.66 23.96
N ARG A 83 -15.46 -2.97 22.82
CA ARG A 83 -16.25 -2.02 22.02
C ARG A 83 -15.47 -0.75 21.66
N LEU A 84 -14.19 -0.93 21.33
CA LEU A 84 -13.31 0.16 20.92
C LEU A 84 -13.32 0.28 19.39
N ASP A 85 -13.37 1.52 18.91
CA ASP A 85 -13.15 1.83 17.50
C ASP A 85 -11.68 2.09 17.18
N LEU A 86 -11.32 1.93 15.90
CA LEU A 86 -10.01 2.31 15.38
C LEU A 86 -10.16 3.65 14.69
N SER A 87 -9.54 4.72 15.22
CA SER A 87 -9.48 5.99 14.49
C SER A 87 -8.68 5.87 13.19
N SER A 88 -8.88 6.79 12.25
CA SER A 88 -8.20 6.81 10.94
C SER A 88 -6.68 6.75 11.08
N ASN A 89 -6.14 7.50 12.05
CA ASN A 89 -4.72 7.50 12.39
C ASN A 89 -4.22 6.14 12.89
N VAL A 90 -5.00 5.47 13.76
CA VAL A 90 -4.63 4.14 14.24
C VAL A 90 -4.71 3.13 13.10
N PHE A 91 -5.79 3.14 12.34
CA PHE A 91 -6.02 2.27 11.18
C PHE A 91 -4.89 2.40 10.14
N ARG A 92 -4.61 3.62 9.66
CA ARG A 92 -3.48 3.90 8.76
C ARG A 92 -2.16 3.43 9.34
N SER A 93 -1.92 3.69 10.62
CA SER A 93 -0.65 3.30 11.24
C SER A 93 -0.47 1.78 11.34
N ILE A 94 -1.55 0.99 11.37
CA ILE A 94 -1.51 -0.48 11.31
C ILE A 94 -1.29 -0.94 9.87
N ILE A 95 -2.08 -0.41 8.93
CA ILE A 95 -1.95 -0.68 7.49
C ILE A 95 -0.52 -0.41 7.00
N ALA A 96 0.10 0.69 7.44
CA ALA A 96 1.46 1.06 7.10
C ALA A 96 2.53 0.11 7.67
N LYS A 97 2.17 -0.95 8.40
CA LYS A 97 3.08 -2.02 8.85
C LYS A 97 2.94 -3.31 8.04
N PHE A 98 2.05 -3.34 7.06
CA PHE A 98 1.86 -4.46 6.16
C PHE A 98 2.88 -4.42 5.01
N SER A 99 4.07 -4.96 5.28
CA SER A 99 5.09 -5.20 4.28
C SER A 99 4.65 -6.30 3.29
N ILE A 100 3.93 -5.94 2.23
CA ILE A 100 3.44 -6.88 1.20
C ILE A 100 3.83 -6.46 -0.23
N GLY A 101 4.29 -7.44 -1.03
CA GLY A 101 4.73 -7.22 -2.41
C GLY A 101 6.18 -6.76 -2.54
N HIS A 102 6.63 -6.50 -3.77
CA HIS A 102 8.00 -6.05 -4.07
C HIS A 102 8.29 -4.62 -3.61
N ARG A 103 7.26 -3.88 -3.17
CA ARG A 103 7.24 -2.44 -2.87
C ARG A 103 6.32 -2.09 -1.67
N GLY A 104 6.31 -2.93 -0.62
CA GLY A 104 5.31 -2.86 0.45
C GLY A 104 5.31 -1.54 1.23
N LEU A 105 4.11 -0.98 1.48
CA LEU A 105 3.87 0.03 2.52
C LEU A 105 4.12 -0.66 3.87
N GLY A 106 5.37 -0.71 4.28
CA GLY A 106 5.71 -1.27 5.57
C GLY A 106 7.18 -1.52 5.75
N GLU A 107 7.57 -1.43 7.01
CA GLU A 107 8.94 -1.60 7.46
C GLU A 107 9.41 -3.04 7.18
N ILE A 108 10.37 -3.19 6.25
CA ILE A 108 10.86 -4.49 5.77
C ILE A 108 11.79 -5.17 6.81
N ARG A 109 12.11 -4.49 7.92
CA ARG A 109 13.02 -4.96 8.98
C ARG A 109 12.74 -6.40 9.44
N ASN A 110 11.48 -6.82 9.46
CA ASN A 110 11.10 -8.16 9.90
C ASN A 110 10.73 -9.11 8.76
N GLY A 111 10.87 -8.73 7.48
CA GLY A 111 10.43 -9.53 6.32
C GLY A 111 9.03 -9.16 5.80
N ARG A 112 8.47 -9.98 4.91
CA ARG A 112 7.19 -9.74 4.23
C ARG A 112 6.04 -10.57 4.80
N TRP A 113 4.84 -10.02 4.81
CA TRP A 113 3.61 -10.75 5.11
C TRP A 113 3.32 -11.80 4.03
N LYS A 114 2.82 -12.97 4.43
CA LYS A 114 2.20 -13.91 3.48
C LYS A 114 0.86 -13.32 3.03
N ARG A 115 0.57 -13.39 1.73
CA ARG A 115 -0.66 -12.82 1.16
C ARG A 115 -1.92 -13.41 1.80
N GLN A 116 -1.95 -14.73 2.00
CA GLN A 116 -3.07 -15.45 2.59
C GLN A 116 -3.35 -15.04 4.05
N ASP A 117 -2.29 -14.92 4.86
CA ASP A 117 -2.42 -14.49 6.26
C ASP A 117 -2.94 -13.05 6.34
N LEU A 118 -2.40 -12.18 5.49
CA LEU A 118 -2.82 -10.78 5.48
C LEU A 118 -4.26 -10.62 4.98
N LEU A 119 -4.67 -11.40 3.99
CA LEU A 119 -6.07 -11.41 3.54
C LEU A 119 -7.02 -11.77 4.68
N GLN A 120 -6.69 -12.77 5.51
CA GLN A 120 -7.52 -13.09 6.68
C GLN A 120 -7.63 -11.91 7.66
N VAL A 121 -6.51 -11.23 7.94
CA VAL A 121 -6.51 -10.04 8.82
C VAL A 121 -7.37 -8.91 8.24
N LEU A 122 -7.40 -8.76 6.92
CA LEU A 122 -8.20 -7.73 6.25
C LEU A 122 -9.68 -8.12 6.22
N THR A 123 -10.01 -9.29 5.67
CA THR A 123 -11.37 -9.62 5.21
C THR A 123 -12.12 -10.57 6.12
N GLY A 124 -11.47 -11.20 7.11
CA GLY A 124 -12.15 -12.11 8.03
C GLY A 124 -11.32 -13.32 8.39
N PHE A 125 -11.51 -13.78 9.63
CA PHE A 125 -11.00 -15.06 10.10
C PHE A 125 -12.08 -16.14 9.95
N ALA A 126 -11.68 -17.39 9.73
CA ALA A 126 -12.60 -18.51 9.53
C ALA A 126 -13.58 -18.69 10.71
N ASP A 127 -13.11 -18.47 11.93
CA ASP A 127 -13.90 -18.56 13.16
C ASP A 127 -14.73 -17.31 13.47
N SER A 128 -14.44 -16.17 12.83
CA SER A 128 -15.29 -14.99 12.91
C SER A 128 -16.38 -14.95 11.85
N ALA A 129 -16.30 -15.79 10.81
CA ALA A 129 -17.19 -15.72 9.65
C ALA A 129 -18.67 -15.97 9.99
N ALA A 130 -18.95 -16.80 10.99
CA ALA A 130 -20.31 -17.10 11.46
C ALA A 130 -20.86 -16.03 12.43
N LEU A 131 -20.04 -15.08 12.88
CA LEU A 131 -20.49 -14.03 13.78
C LEU A 131 -21.25 -12.93 13.01
N PRO A 132 -22.24 -12.28 13.63
CA PRO A 132 -22.87 -11.07 13.10
C PRO A 132 -21.80 -10.01 12.74
N PRO A 133 -22.01 -9.20 11.68
CA PRO A 133 -21.03 -8.21 11.22
C PRO A 133 -20.46 -7.32 12.33
N GLU A 134 -21.29 -6.94 13.30
CA GLU A 134 -20.94 -6.07 14.43
C GLU A 134 -20.00 -6.76 15.42
N ARG A 135 -19.93 -8.09 15.40
CA ARG A 135 -19.06 -8.92 16.23
C ARG A 135 -17.86 -9.49 15.49
N GLN A 136 -17.77 -9.26 14.18
CA GLN A 136 -16.61 -9.66 13.40
C GLN A 136 -15.40 -8.80 13.80
N PHE A 137 -14.22 -9.42 13.78
CA PHE A 137 -13.00 -8.84 14.34
C PHE A 137 -11.82 -8.86 13.36
N HIS A 138 -12.05 -8.50 12.10
CA HIS A 138 -11.00 -8.25 11.11
C HIS A 138 -10.93 -6.75 10.77
N LEU A 139 -9.87 -6.28 10.11
CA LEU A 139 -9.69 -4.84 9.84
C LEU A 139 -10.83 -4.25 9.00
N GLY A 140 -11.35 -5.00 8.02
CA GLY A 140 -12.51 -4.58 7.23
C GLY A 140 -13.78 -4.31 8.05
N ALA A 141 -13.92 -4.89 9.24
CA ALA A 141 -15.04 -4.64 10.15
C ALA A 141 -14.89 -3.33 10.94
N PHE A 142 -13.72 -2.69 10.89
CA PHE A 142 -13.44 -1.37 11.46
C PHE A 142 -13.30 -0.29 10.37
N LEU A 143 -13.55 -0.65 9.11
CA LEU A 143 -13.39 0.25 7.97
C LEU A 143 -14.58 1.21 7.89
N VAL A 144 -14.31 2.51 7.98
CA VAL A 144 -15.25 3.58 7.63
C VAL A 144 -15.04 3.92 6.15
N ARG A 145 -15.99 3.58 5.28
CA ARG A 145 -15.82 3.67 3.81
C ARG A 145 -15.96 5.09 3.28
N GLU A 146 -16.63 5.95 4.03
CA GLU A 146 -16.88 7.35 3.74
C GLU A 146 -15.64 8.21 4.01
N ASP A 147 -14.70 7.73 4.83
CA ASP A 147 -13.47 8.44 5.16
C ASP A 147 -12.31 7.94 4.28
N TRP A 148 -11.83 8.85 3.42
CA TRP A 148 -10.72 8.62 2.51
C TRP A 148 -9.45 8.11 3.21
N GLN A 149 -9.18 8.55 4.44
CA GLN A 149 -7.97 8.15 5.17
C GLN A 149 -7.95 6.65 5.49
N TYR A 150 -9.11 6.04 5.70
CA TYR A 150 -9.22 4.59 5.84
C TYR A 150 -9.11 3.90 4.48
N LEU A 151 -9.91 4.38 3.52
CA LEU A 151 -10.10 3.74 2.23
C LEU A 151 -8.81 3.68 1.41
N HIS A 152 -8.03 4.77 1.42
CA HIS A 152 -6.76 4.87 0.69
C HIS A 152 -5.80 3.72 1.02
N GLY A 153 -5.45 3.57 2.31
CA GLY A 153 -4.53 2.52 2.75
C GLY A 153 -5.11 1.12 2.56
N TRP A 154 -6.41 0.96 2.83
CA TRP A 154 -7.13 -0.30 2.68
C TRP A 154 -7.03 -0.87 1.26
N ILE A 155 -7.37 -0.06 0.24
CA ILE A 155 -7.35 -0.48 -1.17
C ILE A 155 -5.92 -0.85 -1.60
N ALA A 156 -4.90 -0.06 -1.22
CA ALA A 156 -3.52 -0.35 -1.57
C ALA A 156 -3.04 -1.71 -1.04
N VAL A 157 -3.46 -2.09 0.18
CA VAL A 157 -3.08 -3.39 0.73
C VAL A 157 -3.82 -4.52 0.00
N LEU A 158 -5.12 -4.37 -0.28
CA LEU A 158 -5.88 -5.36 -1.06
C LEU A 158 -5.27 -5.60 -2.45
N ALA A 159 -4.89 -4.53 -3.15
CA ALA A 159 -4.22 -4.61 -4.43
C ALA A 159 -2.91 -5.41 -4.35
N ARG A 160 -2.10 -5.18 -3.33
CA ARG A 160 -0.84 -5.91 -3.14
C ARG A 160 -1.01 -7.35 -2.69
N CYS A 161 -2.13 -7.65 -2.04
CA CYS A 161 -2.59 -9.02 -1.82
C CYS A 161 -3.02 -9.73 -3.11
N LYS A 162 -3.06 -9.03 -4.25
CA LYS A 162 -3.59 -9.54 -5.54
C LYS A 162 -5.08 -9.89 -5.47
N ALA A 163 -5.83 -9.21 -4.60
CA ALA A 163 -7.26 -9.41 -4.45
C ALA A 163 -8.07 -8.46 -5.35
N SER A 164 -7.92 -8.62 -6.67
CA SER A 164 -8.53 -7.71 -7.65
C SER A 164 -10.06 -7.65 -7.54
N THR A 165 -10.70 -8.79 -7.25
CA THR A 165 -12.16 -8.88 -7.03
C THR A 165 -12.63 -8.00 -5.87
N LEU A 166 -11.83 -7.91 -4.80
CA LEU A 166 -12.14 -7.06 -3.65
C LEU A 166 -11.89 -5.58 -3.97
N VAL A 167 -10.81 -5.27 -4.69
CA VAL A 167 -10.54 -3.90 -5.16
C VAL A 167 -11.68 -3.42 -6.07
N TRP A 168 -12.14 -4.27 -6.97
CA TRP A 168 -13.28 -3.98 -7.85
C TRP A 168 -14.59 -3.78 -7.08
N ARG A 169 -14.84 -4.59 -6.04
CA ARG A 169 -15.99 -4.39 -5.16
C ARG A 169 -15.95 -3.03 -4.48
N GLU A 170 -14.80 -2.62 -3.94
CA GLU A 170 -14.65 -1.30 -3.32
C GLU A 170 -14.78 -0.17 -4.35
N TRP A 171 -14.36 -0.37 -5.60
CA TRP A 171 -14.65 0.57 -6.70
C TRP A 171 -16.15 0.76 -6.90
N THR A 172 -16.90 -0.34 -7.04
CA THR A 172 -18.36 -0.28 -7.22
C THR A 172 -19.06 0.43 -6.06
N LEU A 173 -18.66 0.17 -4.82
CA LEU A 173 -19.19 0.87 -3.65
C LEU A 173 -18.81 2.35 -3.66
N TRP A 174 -17.56 2.67 -3.98
CA TRP A 174 -17.09 4.06 -4.01
C TRP A 174 -17.81 4.88 -5.08
N LYS A 175 -18.26 4.25 -6.19
CA LYS A 175 -19.03 4.92 -7.24
C LYS A 175 -20.30 5.62 -6.73
N GLU A 176 -20.87 5.12 -5.65
CA GLU A 176 -22.12 5.62 -5.06
C GLU A 176 -21.88 6.67 -3.96
N THR A 177 -20.62 6.95 -3.62
CA THR A 177 -20.27 7.88 -2.53
C THR A 177 -20.33 9.34 -2.96
N LYS A 178 -20.61 10.23 -2.00
CA LYS A 178 -20.59 11.69 -2.19
C LYS A 178 -19.26 12.21 -2.73
N ALA A 179 -18.14 11.58 -2.34
CA ALA A 179 -16.82 11.96 -2.84
C ALA A 179 -16.70 11.88 -4.37
N ARG A 180 -17.51 11.03 -5.02
CA ARG A 180 -17.59 10.93 -6.49
C ARG A 180 -18.78 11.70 -7.07
N THR A 181 -19.97 11.61 -6.47
CA THR A 181 -21.21 12.21 -7.02
C THR A 181 -21.29 13.72 -6.80
N GLU A 182 -20.71 14.22 -5.72
CA GLU A 182 -20.64 15.63 -5.32
C GLU A 182 -19.17 16.01 -5.06
N PRO A 183 -18.33 16.05 -6.12
CA PRO A 183 -16.90 16.24 -5.96
C PRO A 183 -16.57 17.59 -5.33
N LYS A 184 -15.65 17.57 -4.37
CA LYS A 184 -15.10 18.79 -3.75
C LYS A 184 -13.68 19.04 -4.22
N GLN A 185 -13.27 20.30 -4.26
CA GLN A 185 -11.88 20.64 -4.52
C GLN A 185 -10.98 20.19 -3.37
N LEU A 186 -9.76 19.76 -3.69
CA LEU A 186 -8.76 19.39 -2.70
C LEU A 186 -7.85 20.58 -2.41
N LEU A 187 -7.60 20.85 -1.13
CA LEU A 187 -6.64 21.85 -0.68
C LEU A 187 -5.22 21.27 -0.86
N MET A 188 -4.65 21.49 -2.04
CA MET A 188 -3.26 21.12 -2.29
C MET A 188 -2.30 22.17 -1.70
N LYS A 189 -1.08 21.73 -1.36
CA LYS A 189 -0.01 22.65 -0.93
C LYS A 189 0.36 23.60 -2.06
N GLU A 190 0.70 24.84 -1.71
CA GLU A 190 1.10 25.91 -2.64
C GLU A 190 2.11 25.41 -3.70
N GLY A 191 1.79 25.60 -4.98
CA GLY A 191 2.64 25.23 -6.12
C GLY A 191 2.08 24.16 -7.07
N SER A 192 0.93 23.55 -6.78
CA SER A 192 0.23 22.69 -7.75
C SER A 192 -0.74 23.49 -8.61
N GLU A 193 -0.42 23.67 -9.90
CA GLU A 193 -1.28 24.39 -10.85
C GLU A 193 -2.57 23.63 -11.25
N ARG A 194 -2.68 22.34 -10.90
CA ARG A 194 -3.88 21.55 -11.22
C ARG A 194 -4.87 21.59 -10.06
N GLU A 195 -6.02 22.20 -10.33
CA GLU A 195 -7.23 21.94 -9.56
C GLU A 195 -7.54 20.44 -9.66
N MET A 196 -7.72 19.79 -8.52
CA MET A 196 -8.10 18.39 -8.49
C MET A 196 -9.17 18.15 -7.46
N THR A 197 -10.11 17.28 -7.81
CA THR A 197 -11.26 16.98 -6.99
C THR A 197 -11.10 15.67 -6.22
N SER A 198 -11.97 15.48 -5.22
CA SER A 198 -12.14 14.18 -4.55
C SER A 198 -12.43 13.04 -5.53
N LYS A 199 -13.15 13.32 -6.64
CA LYS A 199 -13.43 12.37 -7.71
C LYS A 199 -12.14 11.99 -8.44
N ASP A 200 -11.38 12.97 -8.93
CA ASP A 200 -10.16 12.72 -9.71
C ASP A 200 -9.14 11.93 -8.88
N ARG A 201 -8.95 12.32 -7.60
CA ARG A 201 -8.09 11.59 -6.65
C ARG A 201 -8.50 10.14 -6.51
N GLY A 202 -9.80 9.88 -6.33
CA GLY A 202 -10.34 8.53 -6.17
C GLY A 202 -10.18 7.70 -7.44
N GLU A 203 -10.59 8.22 -8.60
CA GLU A 203 -10.48 7.54 -9.88
C GLU A 203 -9.03 7.17 -10.21
N HIS A 204 -8.08 8.12 -10.12
CA HIS A 204 -6.66 7.84 -10.31
C HIS A 204 -6.16 6.75 -9.36
N TRP A 205 -6.57 6.80 -8.09
CA TRP A 205 -6.15 5.82 -7.09
C TRP A 205 -6.68 4.42 -7.41
N PHE A 206 -7.94 4.28 -7.79
CA PHE A 206 -8.51 2.99 -8.16
C PHE A 206 -7.86 2.40 -9.41
N ILE A 207 -7.62 3.20 -10.46
CA ILE A 207 -6.86 2.78 -11.66
C ILE A 207 -5.48 2.26 -11.25
N GLU A 208 -4.77 3.02 -10.41
CA GLU A 208 -3.44 2.66 -9.93
C GLU A 208 -3.46 1.31 -9.17
N GLN A 209 -4.39 1.16 -8.23
CA GLN A 209 -4.45 -0.01 -7.37
C GLN A 209 -4.96 -1.27 -8.08
N ILE A 210 -5.94 -1.17 -8.98
CA ILE A 210 -6.38 -2.34 -9.76
C ILE A 210 -5.26 -2.81 -10.70
N THR A 211 -4.52 -1.88 -11.33
CA THR A 211 -3.32 -2.20 -12.13
C THR A 211 -2.26 -2.90 -11.27
N HIS A 212 -2.04 -2.44 -10.03
CA HIS A 212 -1.12 -3.09 -9.10
C HIS A 212 -1.59 -4.47 -8.63
N SER A 213 -2.90 -4.72 -8.61
CA SER A 213 -3.47 -6.04 -8.35
C SER A 213 -3.17 -7.05 -9.48
N GLY A 214 -2.81 -6.57 -10.68
CA GLY A 214 -2.46 -7.40 -11.83
C GLY A 214 -3.64 -7.80 -12.71
N ASP A 215 -4.83 -7.30 -12.43
CA ASP A 215 -6.04 -7.50 -13.22
C ASP A 215 -6.15 -6.37 -14.25
N LEU A 216 -5.41 -6.53 -15.36
CA LEU A 216 -5.25 -5.49 -16.39
C LEU A 216 -6.52 -5.29 -17.20
N GLU A 217 -7.34 -6.32 -17.38
CA GLU A 217 -8.65 -6.23 -18.01
C GLU A 217 -9.56 -5.28 -17.23
N ARG A 218 -9.73 -5.50 -15.92
CA ARG A 218 -10.48 -4.56 -15.08
C ARG A 218 -9.84 -3.18 -15.00
N ALA A 219 -8.51 -3.08 -15.11
CA ALA A 219 -7.83 -1.80 -15.11
C ALA A 219 -8.17 -0.96 -16.36
N TRP A 220 -8.16 -1.59 -17.54
CA TRP A 220 -8.61 -0.96 -18.78
C TRP A 220 -10.09 -0.63 -18.77
N GLN A 221 -10.92 -1.54 -18.25
CA GLN A 221 -12.34 -1.28 -18.06
C GLN A 221 -12.56 -0.05 -17.16
N LEU A 222 -11.87 0.02 -16.02
CA LEU A 222 -11.99 1.14 -15.09
C LEU A 222 -11.57 2.45 -15.76
N LEU A 223 -10.45 2.45 -16.48
CA LEU A 223 -10.01 3.63 -17.23
C LEU A 223 -11.09 4.09 -18.22
N SER A 224 -11.69 3.16 -18.98
CA SER A 224 -12.76 3.47 -19.94
C SER A 224 -14.06 3.98 -19.29
N GLU A 225 -14.35 3.57 -18.05
CA GLU A 225 -15.48 4.07 -17.25
C GLU A 225 -15.24 5.47 -16.67
N THR A 226 -13.99 5.94 -16.66
CA THR A 226 -13.60 7.24 -16.11
C THR A 226 -13.36 8.28 -17.21
N SER A 227 -13.41 9.55 -16.85
CA SER A 227 -13.06 10.65 -17.77
C SER A 227 -11.56 10.95 -17.78
N ILE A 228 -10.73 10.07 -17.20
CA ILE A 228 -9.29 10.26 -17.07
C ILE A 228 -8.62 9.91 -18.40
N PRO A 229 -7.90 10.85 -19.05
CA PRO A 229 -7.16 10.53 -20.26
C PRO A 229 -5.96 9.62 -19.93
N PHE A 230 -5.67 8.66 -20.81
CA PHE A 230 -4.52 7.77 -20.63
C PHE A 230 -3.21 8.55 -20.42
N SER A 231 -3.04 9.68 -21.10
CA SER A 231 -1.88 10.55 -21.01
C SER A 231 -1.64 11.16 -19.62
N SER A 232 -2.66 11.31 -18.78
CA SER A 232 -2.51 11.83 -17.41
C SER A 232 -2.07 10.77 -16.39
N LEU A 233 -2.10 9.49 -16.76
CA LEU A 233 -1.64 8.40 -15.89
C LEU A 233 -0.12 8.51 -15.63
N LYS A 234 0.30 8.04 -14.46
CA LYS A 234 1.72 7.89 -14.13
C LYS A 234 2.37 6.92 -15.12
N MET A 235 3.62 7.19 -15.52
CA MET A 235 4.36 6.36 -16.48
C MET A 235 4.33 4.87 -16.12
N ARG A 236 4.59 4.55 -14.84
CA ARG A 236 4.56 3.17 -14.32
C ARG A 236 3.23 2.43 -14.49
N ILE A 237 2.12 3.17 -14.58
CA ILE A 237 0.78 2.62 -14.75
C ILE A 237 0.48 2.45 -16.23
N LYS A 238 0.88 3.43 -17.06
CA LYS A 238 0.86 3.30 -18.52
C LYS A 238 1.61 2.06 -18.96
N ASP A 239 2.87 1.91 -18.56
CA ASP A 239 3.72 0.78 -18.95
C ASP A 239 3.08 -0.56 -18.60
N LYS A 240 2.51 -0.67 -17.39
CA LYS A 240 1.81 -1.88 -16.93
C LYS A 240 0.52 -2.18 -17.67
N LEU A 241 -0.29 -1.17 -17.97
CA LEU A 241 -1.51 -1.36 -18.75
C LEU A 241 -1.17 -1.85 -20.16
N LEU A 242 -0.09 -1.32 -20.73
CA LEU A 242 0.48 -1.70 -22.01
C LEU A 242 1.23 -3.04 -21.97
N ASP A 243 1.30 -3.76 -20.83
CA ASP A 243 1.78 -5.14 -20.79
C ASP A 243 0.76 -6.12 -21.40
N ALA A 244 -0.53 -5.74 -21.42
CA ALA A 244 -1.61 -6.52 -22.01
C ALA A 244 -2.55 -5.61 -22.83
N PRO A 245 -2.07 -5.05 -23.95
CA PRO A 245 -2.83 -4.14 -24.80
C PRO A 245 -4.10 -4.79 -25.39
N GLU A 246 -4.14 -6.12 -25.52
CA GLU A 246 -5.30 -6.89 -25.98
C GLU A 246 -6.55 -6.73 -25.08
N ASN A 247 -6.35 -6.33 -23.82
CA ASN A 247 -7.43 -6.06 -22.88
C ASN A 247 -7.98 -4.64 -23.00
N CYS A 248 -7.36 -3.77 -23.80
CA CYS A 248 -7.84 -2.42 -24.03
C CYS A 248 -9.10 -2.47 -24.91
N PRO A 249 -10.24 -1.90 -24.46
CA PRO A 249 -11.41 -1.75 -25.32
C PRO A 249 -11.05 -0.95 -26.57
N ALA A 250 -11.53 -1.36 -27.75
CA ALA A 250 -11.21 -0.69 -29.01
C ALA A 250 -11.53 0.82 -28.99
N ALA A 251 -12.59 1.23 -28.28
CA ALA A 251 -12.97 2.63 -28.12
C ALA A 251 -11.99 3.45 -27.27
N ALA A 252 -11.19 2.81 -26.41
CA ALA A 252 -10.18 3.45 -25.57
C ALA A 252 -8.78 3.49 -26.22
N TRP A 253 -8.59 2.78 -27.34
CA TRP A 253 -7.33 2.77 -28.08
C TRP A 253 -7.22 4.02 -28.96
N THR A 254 -6.52 5.04 -28.46
CA THR A 254 -6.27 6.29 -29.18
C THR A 254 -4.87 6.35 -29.80
N GLU A 255 -4.63 7.36 -30.64
CA GLU A 255 -3.29 7.65 -31.17
C GLU A 255 -2.28 7.91 -30.04
N ASP A 256 -2.69 8.57 -28.96
CA ASP A 256 -1.87 8.77 -27.76
C ASP A 256 -1.43 7.44 -27.13
N VAL A 257 -2.34 6.47 -27.01
CA VAL A 257 -2.02 5.14 -26.47
C VAL A 257 -1.01 4.43 -27.39
N SER A 258 -1.19 4.57 -28.70
CA SER A 258 -0.29 3.99 -29.70
C SER A 258 1.11 4.59 -29.62
N ASN A 259 1.20 5.92 -29.49
CA ASN A 259 2.45 6.63 -29.32
C ASN A 259 3.15 6.25 -28.01
N GLU A 260 2.42 6.08 -26.91
CA GLU A 260 2.99 5.62 -25.64
C GLU A 260 3.45 4.15 -25.69
N MET A 261 2.79 3.29 -26.49
CA MET A 261 3.24 1.92 -26.75
C MET A 261 4.60 1.89 -27.45
N VAL A 262 4.78 2.71 -28.49
CA VAL A 262 6.08 2.83 -29.19
C VAL A 262 7.15 3.30 -28.22
N LYS A 263 6.88 4.36 -27.44
CA LYS A 263 7.82 4.85 -26.43
C LYS A 263 8.14 3.80 -25.36
N LYS A 264 7.19 2.93 -24.99
CA LYS A 264 7.44 1.81 -24.07
C LYS A 264 8.40 0.81 -24.70
N TYR A 265 8.17 0.40 -25.94
CA TYR A 265 9.09 -0.50 -26.64
C TYR A 265 10.49 0.08 -26.77
N ASP A 266 10.62 1.38 -27.05
CA ASP A 266 11.94 2.05 -27.07
C ASP A 266 12.65 1.96 -25.71
N ARG A 267 11.92 2.17 -24.60
CA ARG A 267 12.45 2.04 -23.23
C ARG A 267 12.88 0.61 -22.92
N GLU A 268 12.05 -0.38 -23.28
CA GLU A 268 12.35 -1.80 -23.05
C GLU A 268 13.52 -2.28 -23.88
N LEU A 269 13.57 -1.90 -25.16
CA LEU A 269 14.69 -2.18 -26.05
C LEU A 269 15.98 -1.57 -25.51
N SER A 270 15.94 -0.29 -25.10
CA SER A 270 17.10 0.39 -24.51
C SER A 270 17.63 -0.34 -23.27
N ARG A 271 16.76 -0.94 -22.46
CA ARG A 271 17.18 -1.74 -21.28
C ARG A 271 17.85 -3.03 -21.68
N VAL A 272 17.31 -3.73 -22.67
CA VAL A 272 17.90 -4.96 -23.20
C VAL A 272 19.25 -4.67 -23.85
N GLU A 273 19.34 -3.61 -24.65
CA GLU A 273 20.56 -3.10 -25.27
C GLU A 273 21.63 -2.77 -24.22
N GLN A 274 21.26 -2.02 -23.18
CA GLN A 274 22.16 -1.68 -22.08
C GLN A 274 22.65 -2.94 -21.33
N ALA A 275 21.75 -3.90 -21.06
CA ALA A 275 22.09 -5.15 -20.42
C ALA A 275 23.07 -5.99 -21.25
N LEU A 276 22.87 -6.02 -22.57
CA LEU A 276 23.69 -6.80 -23.49
C LEU A 276 24.95 -6.05 -23.96
N GLY A 277 25.12 -4.78 -23.58
CA GLY A 277 26.24 -3.95 -24.03
C GLY A 277 26.21 -3.66 -25.53
N VAL A 278 25.02 -3.65 -26.15
CA VAL A 278 24.83 -3.39 -27.58
C VAL A 278 23.98 -2.13 -27.78
N LYS A 279 23.93 -1.62 -29.02
CA LYS A 279 23.03 -0.54 -29.39
C LYS A 279 22.59 -0.69 -30.84
N TRP A 280 21.31 -0.47 -31.11
CA TRP A 280 20.79 -0.40 -32.47
C TRP A 280 21.41 0.76 -33.24
N ARG A 281 21.90 0.45 -34.43
CA ARG A 281 22.37 1.42 -35.41
C ARG A 281 21.43 1.34 -36.62
N PRO A 282 20.65 2.38 -36.89
CA PRO A 282 19.82 2.40 -38.10
C PRO A 282 20.72 2.38 -39.34
N GLY A 283 20.31 1.57 -40.32
CA GLY A 283 20.98 1.45 -41.62
C GLY A 283 20.68 2.64 -42.53
N LEU A 284 21.30 2.64 -43.71
CA LEU A 284 21.08 3.67 -44.74
C LEU A 284 19.75 3.50 -45.51
N GLU A 285 19.11 2.33 -45.38
CA GLU A 285 17.82 2.01 -45.99
C GLU A 285 16.71 2.05 -44.93
N ASP A 286 15.54 2.58 -45.31
CA ASP A 286 14.38 2.69 -44.42
C ASP A 286 13.97 1.31 -43.86
N GLY A 287 13.93 1.20 -42.53
CA GLY A 287 13.53 -0.01 -41.81
C GLY A 287 14.63 -1.05 -41.58
N GLY A 288 15.86 -0.81 -42.05
CA GLY A 288 17.02 -1.68 -41.80
C GLY A 288 17.96 -1.16 -40.69
N GLY A 289 18.83 -2.03 -40.17
CA GLY A 289 19.88 -1.67 -39.22
C GLY A 289 20.56 -2.88 -38.58
N ASP A 290 21.60 -2.64 -37.79
CA ASP A 290 22.36 -3.66 -37.09
C ASP A 290 22.63 -3.27 -35.63
N HIS A 291 22.75 -4.27 -34.75
CA HIS A 291 23.19 -4.04 -33.38
C HIS A 291 24.71 -4.04 -33.32
N VAL A 292 25.29 -2.97 -32.79
CA VAL A 292 26.74 -2.84 -32.60
C VAL A 292 27.13 -2.99 -31.14
N LEU A 293 28.24 -3.66 -30.87
CA LEU A 293 28.82 -3.75 -29.53
C LEU A 293 29.29 -2.37 -29.07
N MET A 294 28.80 -1.92 -27.92
CA MET A 294 29.22 -0.69 -27.24
C MET A 294 30.29 -0.95 -26.17
N MET A 295 30.38 -2.20 -25.71
CA MET A 295 31.39 -2.69 -24.79
C MET A 295 31.64 -4.18 -25.07
N SER A 296 32.68 -4.76 -24.45
CA SER A 296 32.88 -6.20 -24.55
C SER A 296 31.75 -6.95 -23.83
N GLN A 297 31.44 -8.18 -24.27
CA GLN A 297 30.41 -8.99 -23.60
C GLN A 297 30.81 -9.37 -22.17
N GLU A 298 32.10 -9.49 -21.89
CA GLU A 298 32.63 -9.73 -20.54
C GLU A 298 32.36 -8.54 -19.63
N GLU A 299 32.62 -7.31 -20.08
CA GLU A 299 32.26 -6.09 -19.33
C GLU A 299 30.75 -5.91 -19.14
N ALA A 300 29.94 -6.31 -20.12
CA ALA A 300 28.48 -6.28 -19.99
C ALA A 300 27.99 -7.28 -18.92
N LEU A 301 28.54 -8.49 -18.90
CA LEU A 301 28.26 -9.50 -17.88
C LEU A 301 28.74 -9.09 -16.48
N ASP A 302 29.93 -8.49 -16.40
CA ASP A 302 30.45 -7.95 -15.14
C ASP A 302 29.52 -6.85 -14.59
N LYS A 303 29.08 -5.92 -15.45
CA LYS A 303 28.10 -4.89 -15.09
C LYS A 303 26.77 -5.50 -14.65
N LEU A 304 26.26 -6.52 -15.34
CA LEU A 304 25.05 -7.24 -14.92
C LEU A 304 25.22 -7.94 -13.57
N GLY A 305 26.42 -8.43 -13.28
CA GLY A 305 26.80 -9.07 -12.02
C GLY A 305 27.02 -8.09 -10.86
N GLU A 306 27.12 -6.79 -11.12
CA GLU A 306 27.28 -5.79 -10.07
C GLU A 306 26.08 -5.77 -9.12
N ARG A 307 26.34 -5.74 -7.81
CA ARG A 307 25.31 -5.60 -6.76
C ARG A 307 24.40 -4.37 -6.93
N ARG A 308 24.80 -3.40 -7.77
CA ARG A 308 24.08 -2.16 -8.05
C ARG A 308 23.37 -2.16 -9.40
N TRP A 309 23.54 -3.18 -10.24
CA TRP A 309 22.77 -3.25 -11.47
C TRP A 309 21.30 -3.36 -11.12
N ARG A 310 20.55 -2.34 -11.53
CA ARG A 310 19.10 -2.29 -11.41
C ARG A 310 18.60 -1.88 -12.77
N SER A 311 17.65 -2.65 -13.31
CA SER A 311 16.72 -2.08 -14.28
C SER A 311 16.09 -0.86 -13.59
N ASP A 312 16.18 0.33 -14.21
CA ASP A 312 15.84 1.65 -13.64
C ASP A 312 14.42 1.75 -13.03
N ASP A 313 13.61 0.70 -13.16
CA ASP A 313 12.27 0.58 -12.60
C ASP A 313 12.17 -0.09 -11.22
N GLU A 314 13.26 -0.42 -10.54
CA GLU A 314 13.20 -0.89 -9.14
C GLU A 314 12.92 0.24 -8.13
N TYR A 315 11.79 0.93 -8.32
CA TYR A 315 11.23 1.82 -7.31
C TYR A 315 10.80 1.02 -6.08
N GLY A 316 11.48 1.22 -4.95
CA GLY A 316 11.22 0.58 -3.66
C GLY A 316 11.45 1.55 -2.50
N TYR A 317 11.31 1.08 -1.27
CA TYR A 317 11.79 1.84 -0.10
C TYR A 317 13.28 2.17 -0.31
N PRO A 318 13.73 3.39 0.05
CA PRO A 318 15.15 3.66 0.14
C PRO A 318 15.78 2.56 1.01
N TRP A 319 16.73 1.83 0.45
CA TRP A 319 17.66 1.06 1.29
C TRP A 319 18.42 2.07 2.16
N GLU A 320 18.93 1.66 3.31
CA GLU A 320 19.58 2.56 4.31
C GLU A 320 20.67 3.51 3.75
N MET A 321 21.10 3.31 2.50
CA MET A 321 22.08 4.08 1.75
C MET A 321 21.49 5.19 0.85
N ASP A 322 20.17 5.30 0.72
CA ASP A 322 19.51 6.29 -0.13
C ASP A 322 18.72 7.30 0.74
N PRO A 323 19.15 8.57 0.82
CA PRO A 323 18.58 9.56 1.74
C PRO A 323 17.28 10.21 1.23
N GLY A 324 16.74 9.79 0.08
CA GLY A 324 15.53 10.36 -0.52
C GLY A 324 14.22 10.01 0.22
N PRO A 325 13.18 10.87 0.13
CA PRO A 325 11.86 10.58 0.70
C PRO A 325 11.17 9.39 0.02
N ILE A 326 10.52 8.53 0.83
CA ILE A 326 9.89 7.25 0.44
C ILE A 326 8.75 7.42 -0.60
N VAL A 327 8.07 8.55 -0.55
CA VAL A 327 7.03 8.99 -1.47
C VAL A 327 7.41 10.43 -1.81
N PRO A 328 7.49 10.82 -3.09
CA PRO A 328 7.70 12.20 -3.47
C PRO A 328 6.74 13.13 -2.71
N ASP A 329 7.23 14.25 -2.16
CA ASP A 329 6.43 15.11 -1.26
C ASP A 329 5.14 15.63 -1.91
N ASN A 330 5.13 15.75 -3.24
CA ASN A 330 3.96 16.09 -4.04
C ASN A 330 2.87 14.99 -4.03
N GLU A 331 3.23 13.70 -4.11
CA GLU A 331 2.28 12.59 -4.01
C GLU A 331 1.68 12.50 -2.61
N ARG A 332 2.49 12.72 -1.56
CA ARG A 332 2.02 12.72 -0.18
C ARG A 332 1.03 13.86 0.09
N GLY A 333 1.32 15.04 -0.45
CA GLY A 333 0.43 16.20 -0.38
C GLY A 333 -0.97 15.91 -0.93
N LEU A 334 -1.06 15.17 -2.04
CA LEU A 334 -2.35 14.78 -2.61
C LEU A 334 -3.11 13.75 -1.78
N HIS A 335 -2.42 12.71 -1.32
CA HIS A 335 -3.07 11.61 -0.61
C HIS A 335 -3.63 12.05 0.74
N ASP A 336 -2.95 12.99 1.39
CA ASP A 336 -3.33 13.53 2.69
C ASP A 336 -4.09 14.87 2.56
N ALA A 337 -4.40 15.34 1.34
CA ALA A 337 -5.11 16.60 1.10
C ALA A 337 -6.52 16.60 1.70
N GLU A 338 -6.85 17.70 2.37
CA GLU A 338 -8.18 17.96 2.91
C GLU A 338 -9.14 18.42 1.80
N GLU A 339 -10.41 18.06 1.92
CA GLU A 339 -11.46 18.59 1.04
C GLU A 339 -11.78 20.03 1.45
N SER A 340 -11.91 20.94 0.48
CA SER A 340 -12.40 22.28 0.75
C SER A 340 -13.84 22.24 1.27
N THR A 341 -14.21 23.20 2.11
CA THR A 341 -15.58 23.33 2.63
C THR A 341 -16.56 23.87 1.57
N SER A 342 -16.05 24.28 0.40
CA SER A 342 -16.81 24.83 -0.71
C SER A 342 -17.15 23.73 -1.71
N ALA A 343 -18.43 23.57 -2.08
CA ALA A 343 -18.78 22.73 -3.22
C ALA A 343 -18.18 23.32 -4.50
N CYS A 344 -17.71 22.46 -5.42
CA CYS A 344 -17.45 22.89 -6.80
C CYS A 344 -18.77 23.40 -7.38
N SER A 345 -18.80 24.68 -7.75
CA SER A 345 -19.95 25.33 -8.40
C SER A 345 -20.10 24.89 -9.84
#